data_AF-A0A2A9NI57-F1
#
_entry.id   AF-A0A2A9NI57-F1
#
_cell.length_a   1.000
_cell.length_b   1.000
_cell.length_c   1.000
_cell.angle_alpha   90.00
_cell.angle_beta   90.00
_cell.angle_gamma   90.00
#
_symmetry.space_group_name_H-M   'P 1'
#
loop_
_entity.id
_entity.type
_entity.pdbx_description
1 polymer ?
#
loop_
_entity_poly.entity_id
_entity_poly.type
_entity_poly.pdbx_seq_one_letter_code
_entity_poly.pdbx_strand_id
1 'polypeptide(L)'
;MPFRLPSLATSATLCLILLIWLSQAVTAQGDGNGTQPGLICRPFGICEPCPENALHEPFCRPFGNRRLMHCFNASSIDQSSSSNTQHAPNIQEDTLYSTLDLEGPEQSEGETPAWESCGRIPSQERADFYEFVACNILFAAISLVVLFARSKRLQAVQARQLAARIGMVRSSGRR
;
A
#
# COMPACT_ATOMS: atom_id res chain seq x y z
N MET A 1 -19.66 -15.13 -42.84
CA MET A 1 -19.40 -15.88 -41.60
C MET A 1 -20.15 -15.20 -40.45
N PRO A 2 -21.17 -15.83 -39.84
CA PRO A 2 -21.93 -15.20 -38.76
C PRO A 2 -21.17 -15.30 -37.43
N PHE A 3 -20.80 -14.16 -36.85
CA PHE A 3 -20.31 -14.07 -35.47
C PHE A 3 -21.45 -14.43 -34.52
N ARG A 4 -21.40 -15.61 -33.89
CA ARG A 4 -22.30 -15.98 -32.79
C ARG A 4 -21.88 -15.20 -31.55
N LEU A 5 -22.76 -14.33 -31.04
CA LEU A 5 -22.58 -13.71 -29.72
C LEU A 5 -22.67 -14.79 -28.63
N PRO A 6 -21.78 -14.79 -27.62
CA PRO A 6 -21.88 -15.69 -26.48
C PRO A 6 -23.14 -15.39 -25.67
N SER A 7 -23.79 -16.46 -25.21
CA SER A 7 -25.02 -16.41 -24.39
C SER A 7 -24.75 -15.73 -23.04
N LEU A 8 -25.67 -14.87 -22.58
CA LEU A 8 -25.64 -14.15 -21.29
C LEU A 8 -25.28 -15.06 -20.09
N ALA A 9 -25.62 -16.34 -20.16
CA ALA A 9 -25.32 -17.36 -19.14
C ALA A 9 -23.81 -17.57 -18.91
N THR A 10 -22.99 -17.41 -19.96
CA THR A 10 -21.52 -17.59 -19.86
C THR A 10 -20.82 -16.41 -19.17
N SER A 11 -21.44 -15.22 -19.20
CA SER A 11 -20.91 -14.04 -18.51
C SER A 11 -21.18 -14.09 -17.01
N ALA A 12 -22.31 -14.65 -16.58
CA ALA A 12 -22.69 -14.71 -15.17
C ALA A 12 -21.86 -15.74 -14.39
N THR A 13 -21.51 -16.87 -15.01
CA THR A 13 -20.72 -17.93 -14.38
C THR A 13 -19.26 -17.51 -14.14
N LEU A 14 -18.65 -16.79 -15.07
CA LEU A 14 -17.30 -16.24 -14.89
C LEU A 14 -17.23 -15.23 -13.74
N CYS A 15 -18.30 -14.44 -13.55
CA CYS A 15 -18.38 -13.45 -12.47
C CYS A 15 -18.46 -14.11 -11.08
N LEU A 16 -19.26 -15.18 -10.94
CA LEU A 16 -19.39 -15.93 -9.68
C LEU A 16 -18.10 -16.64 -9.28
N ILE A 17 -17.37 -17.20 -10.24
CA ILE A 17 -16.07 -17.84 -9.98
C ILE A 17 -15.10 -16.78 -9.42
N LEU A 18 -15.04 -15.60 -10.03
CA LEU A 18 -14.12 -14.51 -9.61
C LEU A 18 -14.37 -14.03 -8.17
N LEU A 19 -15.63 -14.01 -7.72
CA LEU A 19 -16.00 -13.61 -6.34
C LEU A 19 -15.61 -14.67 -5.29
N ILE A 20 -15.66 -15.95 -5.64
CA ILE A 20 -15.27 -17.05 -4.74
C ILE A 20 -13.75 -17.08 -4.51
N TRP A 21 -12.96 -16.77 -5.54
CA TRP A 21 -11.50 -16.70 -5.43
C TRP A 21 -11.00 -15.54 -4.53
N LEU A 22 -11.76 -14.45 -4.44
CA LEU A 22 -11.41 -13.30 -3.59
C LEU A 22 -11.66 -13.54 -2.09
N SER A 23 -12.41 -14.58 -1.72
CA SER A 23 -12.89 -14.80 -0.36
C SER A 23 -11.96 -15.67 0.51
N GLN A 24 -10.90 -16.25 -0.06
CA GLN A 24 -10.08 -17.28 0.64
C GLN A 24 -8.80 -16.77 1.31
N ALA A 25 -8.57 -15.46 1.38
CA ALA A 25 -7.43 -14.92 2.10
C ALA A 25 -7.87 -14.38 3.46
N VAL A 26 -7.59 -15.14 4.55
CA VAL A 26 -7.12 -14.68 5.88
C VAL A 26 -7.52 -15.69 6.96
N THR A 27 -6.53 -16.46 7.44
CA THR A 27 -6.48 -16.99 8.81
C THR A 27 -5.01 -17.02 9.27
N ALA A 28 -4.70 -16.36 10.39
CA ALA A 28 -3.60 -16.74 11.28
C ALA A 28 -3.73 -16.00 12.62
N GLN A 29 -3.84 -16.78 13.69
CA GLN A 29 -3.84 -16.37 15.10
C GLN A 29 -2.65 -17.05 15.77
N GLY A 30 -1.92 -16.32 16.60
CA GLY A 30 -0.80 -16.84 17.37
C GLY A 30 -0.51 -15.95 18.56
N ASP A 31 -0.95 -16.39 19.73
CA ASP A 31 -0.78 -15.76 21.03
C ASP A 31 0.28 -16.55 21.81
N GLY A 32 1.23 -15.87 22.46
CA GLY A 32 2.41 -16.49 23.05
C GLY A 32 2.94 -15.69 24.24
N ASN A 33 2.51 -16.07 25.45
CA ASN A 33 2.89 -15.46 26.72
C ASN A 33 4.18 -16.08 27.27
N GLY A 34 5.25 -15.29 27.39
CA GLY A 34 6.50 -15.69 28.02
C GLY A 34 7.09 -14.53 28.83
N THR A 35 7.22 -14.72 30.14
CA THR A 35 7.78 -13.71 31.05
C THR A 35 9.31 -13.69 30.93
N GLN A 36 9.82 -12.88 29.99
CA GLN A 36 11.24 -12.55 29.87
C GLN A 36 11.53 -11.19 30.51
N PRO A 37 12.77 -10.92 30.98
CA PRO A 37 13.18 -9.57 31.35
C PRO A 37 12.86 -8.61 30.20
N GLY A 38 12.17 -7.51 30.52
CA GLY A 38 11.62 -6.62 29.50
C GLY A 38 12.72 -5.89 28.75
N LEU A 39 12.97 -6.27 27.49
CA LEU A 39 13.67 -5.40 26.55
C LEU A 39 12.66 -4.40 25.98
N ILE A 40 13.01 -3.13 25.97
CA ILE A 40 12.22 -2.10 25.31
C ILE A 40 12.93 -1.79 24.00
N CYS A 41 12.25 -2.04 22.89
CA CYS A 41 12.75 -1.75 21.55
C CYS A 41 12.00 -0.56 20.95
N ARG A 42 12.73 0.37 20.35
CA ARG A 42 12.18 1.52 19.62
C ARG A 42 12.63 1.48 18.16
N PRO A 43 11.73 1.78 17.21
CA PRO A 43 12.07 1.79 15.80
C PRO A 43 13.06 2.91 15.48
N PHE A 44 13.98 2.59 14.60
CA PHE A 44 15.03 3.46 14.10
C PHE A 44 15.11 3.33 12.58
N GLY A 45 15.01 4.45 11.88
CA GLY A 45 15.06 4.46 10.41
C GLY A 45 13.71 4.24 9.72
N ILE A 46 13.77 4.27 8.38
CA ILE A 46 12.60 4.14 7.50
C ILE A 46 12.29 2.67 7.21
N CYS A 47 11.05 2.40 6.80
CA CYS A 47 10.64 1.09 6.31
C CYS A 47 11.21 0.86 4.91
N GLU A 48 12.00 -0.20 4.75
CA GLU A 48 12.68 -0.56 3.50
C GLU A 48 12.27 -1.97 3.03
N PRO A 49 12.36 -2.27 1.73
CA PRO A 49 12.16 -3.62 1.23
C PRO A 49 13.20 -4.58 1.79
N CYS A 50 12.78 -5.79 2.12
CA CYS A 50 13.69 -6.86 2.50
C CYS A 50 14.52 -7.32 1.29
N PRO A 51 15.82 -7.62 1.47
CA PRO A 51 16.62 -8.24 0.43
C PRO A 51 16.12 -9.66 0.15
N GLU A 52 16.31 -10.15 -1.07
CA GLU A 52 15.73 -11.41 -1.56
C GLU A 52 16.15 -12.62 -0.71
N ASN A 53 17.37 -12.59 -0.18
CA ASN A 53 17.89 -13.65 0.67
C ASN A 53 17.26 -13.68 2.07
N ALA A 54 16.65 -12.59 2.55
CA ALA A 54 16.06 -12.49 3.89
C ALA A 54 14.53 -12.47 3.88
N LEU A 55 13.88 -12.56 2.71
CA LEU A 55 12.42 -12.50 2.59
C LEU A 55 11.67 -13.57 3.42
N HIS A 56 12.34 -14.68 3.71
CA HIS A 56 11.80 -15.79 4.50
C HIS A 56 11.87 -15.56 6.03
N GLU A 57 12.64 -14.56 6.46
CA GLU A 57 12.85 -14.24 7.87
C GLU A 57 11.56 -13.66 8.50
N PRO A 58 11.35 -13.86 9.81
CA PRO A 58 10.14 -13.40 10.47
C PRO A 58 9.98 -11.87 10.44
N PHE A 59 11.08 -11.10 10.49
CA PHE A 59 11.06 -9.64 10.40
C PHE A 59 10.68 -9.10 9.01
N CYS A 60 10.57 -9.97 8.00
CA CYS A 60 10.09 -9.60 6.67
C CYS A 60 8.63 -9.98 6.44
N ARG A 61 7.97 -10.67 7.37
CA ARG A 61 6.57 -11.09 7.19
C ARG A 61 5.60 -10.10 7.85
N PRO A 62 4.42 -9.87 7.27
CA PRO A 62 3.89 -10.42 6.02
C PRO A 62 4.18 -9.58 4.77
N PHE A 63 4.70 -8.35 4.92
CA PHE A 63 4.73 -7.36 3.85
C PHE A 63 6.01 -7.35 3.01
N GLY A 64 7.02 -8.14 3.36
CA GLY A 64 8.32 -8.13 2.70
C GLY A 64 9.14 -6.87 3.01
N ASN A 65 8.79 -6.11 4.05
CA ASN A 65 9.49 -4.88 4.43
C ASN A 65 9.99 -4.97 5.87
N ARG A 66 11.16 -4.38 6.12
CA ARG A 66 11.80 -4.33 7.44
C ARG A 66 12.25 -2.91 7.81
N ARG A 67 12.41 -2.64 9.10
CA ARG A 67 13.11 -1.44 9.60
C ARG A 67 14.01 -1.79 10.78
N LEU A 68 15.03 -0.96 10.99
CA LEU A 68 15.94 -1.10 12.12
C LEU A 68 15.23 -0.73 13.44
N MET A 69 15.72 -1.30 14.53
CA MET A 69 15.22 -1.13 15.90
C MET A 69 16.41 -1.05 16.84
N HIS A 70 16.31 -0.18 17.85
CA HIS A 70 17.24 -0.11 18.96
C HIS A 70 16.54 -0.69 20.19
N CYS A 71 17.13 -1.74 20.76
CA CYS A 71 16.65 -2.37 21.97
C CYS A 71 17.57 -2.05 23.14
N PHE A 72 17.00 -1.65 24.27
CA PHE A 72 17.69 -1.42 25.54
C PHE A 72 16.99 -2.19 26.67
N ASN A 73 17.75 -2.50 27.71
CA ASN A 73 17.22 -3.22 28.88
C ASN A 73 16.33 -2.27 29.70
N ALA A 74 15.09 -2.68 30.04
CA ALA A 74 14.20 -1.81 30.83
C ALA A 74 14.83 -1.37 32.17
N SER A 75 15.69 -2.21 32.77
CA SER A 75 16.36 -1.92 34.03
C SER A 75 17.38 -0.76 33.96
N SER A 76 17.84 -0.36 32.78
CA SER A 76 18.78 0.77 32.65
C SER A 76 18.07 2.14 32.66
N ILE A 77 16.77 2.19 32.40
CA ILE A 77 15.99 3.45 32.35
C ILE A 77 15.67 3.97 33.76
N ASP A 78 15.43 3.06 34.69
CA ASP A 78 15.11 3.41 36.09
C ASP A 78 16.33 3.94 36.85
N GLN A 79 17.55 3.60 36.42
CA GLN A 79 18.77 4.09 37.06
C GLN A 79 19.19 5.49 36.58
N SER A 80 18.81 5.91 35.37
CA SER A 80 19.04 7.28 34.89
C SER A 80 18.07 8.32 35.45
N SER A 81 17.01 7.90 36.16
CA SER A 81 15.96 8.79 36.69
C SER A 81 16.11 9.06 38.20
N SER A 82 17.10 8.45 38.87
CA SER A 82 17.32 8.56 40.32
C SER A 82 18.72 9.07 40.68
N SER A 83 19.25 10.08 39.98
CA SER A 83 20.30 10.92 40.55
C SER A 83 19.64 12.03 41.37
N ASN A 84 19.47 11.71 42.64
CA ASN A 84 18.90 12.52 43.70
C ASN A 84 19.53 13.92 43.76
N THR A 85 18.79 14.95 43.37
CA THR A 85 19.10 16.36 43.68
C THR A 85 18.92 16.56 45.18
N GLN A 86 20.02 16.63 45.95
CA GLN A 86 20.15 17.41 47.20
C GLN A 86 21.46 17.09 47.94
N HIS A 87 22.51 17.86 47.70
CA HIS A 87 23.25 18.61 48.73
C HIS A 87 24.41 19.39 48.10
N ALA A 88 24.34 20.72 48.17
CA ALA A 88 25.54 21.55 48.32
C ALA A 88 25.92 21.52 49.82
N PRO A 89 27.21 21.66 50.21
CA PRO A 89 28.00 22.84 49.87
C PRO A 89 29.51 22.63 49.58
N ASN A 90 30.09 23.71 49.03
CA ASN A 90 31.46 24.20 49.24
C ASN A 90 32.58 23.87 48.21
N ILE A 91 32.70 24.76 47.23
CA ILE A 91 33.90 25.45 46.70
C ILE A 91 35.21 24.65 46.64
N GLN A 92 35.63 24.35 45.41
CA GLN A 92 36.97 24.71 44.93
C GLN A 92 36.91 25.06 43.44
N GLU A 93 36.89 26.35 43.15
CA GLU A 93 37.33 26.90 41.86
C GLU A 93 38.80 26.56 41.69
N ASP A 94 39.15 25.81 40.65
CA ASP A 94 40.16 26.28 39.72
C ASP A 94 40.11 25.49 38.40
N THR A 95 40.32 26.23 37.31
CA THR A 95 40.61 25.79 35.93
C THR A 95 39.47 25.24 35.07
N LEU A 96 38.66 26.18 34.56
CA LEU A 96 38.03 26.11 33.25
C LEU A 96 39.09 26.40 32.16
N TYR A 97 39.47 25.41 31.36
CA TYR A 97 39.72 25.59 29.92
C TYR A 97 39.63 24.24 29.20
N SER A 98 38.82 24.25 28.14
CA SER A 98 38.52 23.13 27.26
C SER A 98 39.76 22.33 26.83
N THR A 99 39.73 21.02 27.08
CA THR A 99 40.39 20.07 26.18
C THR A 99 39.30 19.44 25.33
N LEU A 100 39.14 20.02 24.14
CA LEU A 100 38.45 19.40 23.01
C LEU A 100 39.19 18.12 22.59
N ASP A 101 38.41 17.19 22.04
CA ASP A 101 38.81 16.16 21.08
C ASP A 101 39.58 14.94 21.59
N LEU A 102 38.86 13.97 22.16
CA LEU A 102 38.73 12.60 21.63
C LEU A 102 37.78 11.75 22.49
N GLU A 103 36.58 12.28 22.77
CA GLU A 103 35.46 11.48 23.25
C GLU A 103 34.83 10.84 22.00
N GLY A 104 35.24 9.62 21.69
CA GLY A 104 34.50 8.79 20.74
C GLY A 104 33.05 8.71 21.22
N PRO A 105 32.05 8.65 20.32
CA PRO A 105 30.67 8.56 20.76
C PRO A 105 30.58 7.33 21.66
N GLU A 106 30.23 7.53 22.93
CA GLU A 106 29.83 6.46 23.82
C GLU A 106 28.72 5.70 23.09
N GLN A 107 29.11 4.62 22.41
CA GLN A 107 28.22 3.60 21.93
C GLN A 107 27.68 2.98 23.21
N SER A 108 26.51 3.49 23.62
CA SER A 108 25.62 2.92 24.61
C SER A 108 25.78 1.41 24.65
N GLU A 109 26.59 0.98 25.61
CA GLU A 109 27.13 -0.36 25.76
C GLU A 109 25.97 -1.29 26.16
N GLY A 110 25.17 -1.70 25.18
CA GLY A 110 23.91 -2.40 25.39
C GLY A 110 22.86 -2.23 24.28
N GLU A 111 23.03 -1.31 23.33
CA GLU A 111 22.13 -1.19 22.19
C GLU A 111 22.42 -2.29 21.16
N THR A 112 21.56 -3.31 21.12
CA THR A 112 21.64 -4.35 20.09
C THR A 112 20.80 -3.93 18.88
N PRO A 113 21.38 -3.75 17.69
CA PRO A 113 20.62 -3.47 16.48
C PRO A 113 19.76 -4.68 16.14
N ALA A 114 18.46 -4.47 16.02
CA ALA A 114 17.49 -5.49 15.67
C ALA A 114 16.67 -5.07 14.46
N TRP A 115 16.02 -6.04 13.81
CA TRP A 115 15.11 -5.81 12.70
C TRP A 115 13.70 -6.14 13.12
N GLU A 116 12.73 -5.30 12.74
CA GLU A 116 11.31 -5.61 12.86
C GLU A 116 10.58 -5.50 11.52
N SER A 117 9.46 -6.21 11.43
CA SER A 117 8.50 -6.06 10.34
C SER A 117 7.86 -4.68 10.39
N CYS A 118 7.83 -3.99 9.25
CA CYS A 118 7.13 -2.72 9.11
C CYS A 118 5.97 -2.82 8.11
N GLY A 119 5.20 -1.74 8.02
CA GLY A 119 4.02 -1.67 7.17
C GLY A 119 4.34 -1.69 5.67
N ARG A 120 3.28 -1.57 4.87
CA ARG A 120 3.39 -1.36 3.43
C ARG A 120 3.99 0.02 3.14
N ILE A 121 4.84 0.10 2.12
CA ILE A 121 5.49 1.35 1.69
C ILE A 121 4.59 2.03 0.65
N PRO A 122 3.85 3.11 1.01
CA PRO A 122 2.78 3.62 0.16
C PRO A 122 3.27 4.26 -1.14
N SER A 123 4.51 4.74 -1.17
CA SER A 123 5.10 5.34 -2.38
C SER A 123 5.26 4.31 -3.50
N GLN A 124 5.57 3.05 -3.16
CA GLN A 124 5.78 1.98 -4.13
C GLN A 124 4.44 1.39 -4.60
N GLU A 125 3.50 1.12 -3.70
CA GLU A 125 2.18 0.56 -4.05
C GLU A 125 1.30 1.53 -4.87
N ARG A 126 1.54 2.84 -4.74
CA ARG A 126 0.78 3.84 -5.52
C ARG A 126 0.99 3.70 -7.02
N ALA A 127 2.18 3.31 -7.47
CA ALA A 127 2.45 3.14 -8.90
C ALA A 127 1.57 2.02 -9.49
N ASP A 128 1.56 0.86 -8.86
CA ASP A 128 0.75 -0.30 -9.27
C ASP A 128 -0.75 0.02 -9.24
N PHE A 129 -1.19 0.78 -8.24
CA PHE A 129 -2.58 1.24 -8.15
C PHE A 129 -2.97 2.12 -9.34
N TYR A 130 -2.12 3.08 -9.73
CA TYR A 130 -2.40 3.94 -10.87
C TYR A 130 -2.41 3.19 -12.20
N GLU A 131 -1.57 2.17 -12.37
CA GLU A 131 -1.60 1.32 -13.55
C GLU A 131 -2.96 0.61 -13.69
N PHE A 132 -3.44 0.02 -12.60
CA PHE A 132 -4.75 -0.64 -12.58
C PHE A 132 -5.89 0.36 -12.89
N VAL A 133 -5.88 1.53 -12.27
CA VAL A 133 -6.90 2.57 -12.51
C VAL A 133 -6.85 3.05 -13.96
N ALA A 134 -5.66 3.31 -14.51
CA ALA A 134 -5.48 3.75 -15.89
C ALA A 134 -6.00 2.72 -16.90
N CYS A 135 -5.72 1.43 -16.67
CA CYS A 135 -6.26 0.33 -17.48
C CYS A 135 -7.80 0.33 -17.48
N ASN A 136 -8.44 0.47 -16.31
CA ASN A 136 -9.90 0.50 -16.22
C ASN A 136 -10.51 1.74 -16.91
N ILE A 137 -9.88 2.91 -16.76
CA ILE A 137 -10.30 4.14 -17.46
C ILE A 137 -10.20 3.95 -18.98
N LEU A 138 -9.14 3.31 -19.47
CA LEU A 138 -8.99 3.01 -20.90
C LEU A 138 -10.13 2.13 -21.40
N PHE A 139 -10.48 1.04 -20.70
CA PHE A 139 -11.61 0.19 -21.06
C PHE A 139 -12.95 0.94 -21.02
N ALA A 140 -13.15 1.80 -20.03
CA ALA A 140 -14.35 2.64 -19.95
C ALA A 140 -14.45 3.62 -21.13
N ALA A 141 -13.34 4.26 -21.50
CA ALA A 141 -13.27 5.17 -22.64
C ALA A 141 -13.57 4.45 -23.97
N ILE A 142 -12.95 3.29 -24.21
CA ILE A 142 -13.23 2.46 -25.39
C ILE A 142 -14.71 2.08 -25.46
N SER A 143 -15.28 1.67 -24.32
CA SER A 143 -16.70 1.29 -24.23
C SER A 143 -17.62 2.47 -24.59
N LEU A 144 -17.33 3.67 -24.07
CA LEU A 144 -18.07 4.89 -24.39
C LEU A 144 -17.95 5.26 -25.87
N VAL A 145 -16.76 5.16 -26.47
CA VAL A 145 -16.56 5.43 -27.90
C VAL A 145 -17.38 4.48 -28.76
N VAL A 146 -17.36 3.17 -28.46
CA VAL A 146 -18.16 2.16 -29.19
C VAL A 146 -19.66 2.44 -29.04
N LEU A 147 -20.13 2.75 -27.83
CA LEU A 147 -21.53 3.10 -27.57
C LEU A 147 -21.95 4.36 -28.33
N PHE A 148 -21.10 5.39 -28.36
CA PHE A 148 -21.39 6.62 -29.08
C PHE A 148 -21.43 6.39 -30.59
N ALA A 149 -20.46 5.66 -31.13
CA ALA A 149 -20.42 5.31 -32.55
C ALA A 149 -21.65 4.47 -32.97
N ARG A 150 -22.06 3.51 -32.15
CA ARG A 150 -23.28 2.73 -32.38
C ARG A 150 -24.53 3.60 -32.31
N SER A 151 -24.64 4.46 -31.31
CA SER A 151 -25.77 5.38 -31.14
C SER A 151 -25.92 6.31 -32.36
N LYS A 152 -24.80 6.87 -32.86
CA LYS A 152 -24.80 7.71 -34.07
C LYS A 152 -25.19 6.95 -35.34
N ARG A 153 -24.71 5.71 -35.50
CA ARG A 153 -25.12 4.85 -36.63
C ARG A 153 -26.61 4.56 -36.61
N LEU A 154 -27.17 4.21 -35.44
CA LEU A 154 -28.61 3.95 -35.30
C LEU A 154 -29.45 5.20 -35.61
N GLN A 155 -29.04 6.37 -35.10
CA GLN A 155 -29.70 7.64 -35.41
C GLN A 155 -29.70 7.95 -36.92
N ALA A 156 -28.56 7.75 -37.60
CA ALA A 156 -28.45 7.97 -39.04
C ALA A 156 -29.35 7.03 -39.85
N VAL A 157 -29.48 5.76 -39.44
CA VAL A 157 -30.37 4.79 -40.09
C VAL A 157 -31.84 5.15 -39.88
N GLN A 158 -32.23 5.52 -38.66
CA GLN A 158 -33.60 5.97 -38.36
C GLN A 158 -33.96 7.25 -39.14
N ALA A 159 -33.04 8.21 -39.25
CA ALA A 159 -33.23 9.42 -40.05
C ALA A 159 -33.47 9.10 -41.54
N ARG A 160 -32.73 8.14 -42.10
CA ARG A 160 -32.94 7.66 -43.47
C ARG A 160 -34.30 6.98 -43.66
N GLN A 161 -34.73 6.16 -42.69
CA GLN A 161 -36.05 5.50 -42.74
C GLN A 161 -37.20 6.52 -42.67
N LEU A 162 -37.06 7.56 -41.84
CA LEU A 162 -38.04 8.64 -41.76
C LEU A 162 -38.12 9.44 -43.08
N ALA A 163 -36.97 9.82 -43.65
CA ALA A 163 -36.90 10.54 -44.92
C ALA A 163 -37.48 9.72 -46.09
N ALA A 164 -37.24 8.40 -46.13
CA ALA A 164 -37.83 7.52 -47.15
C ALA A 164 -39.36 7.49 -47.09
N ARG A 165 -39.94 7.52 -45.88
CA ARG A 165 -41.41 7.55 -45.70
C ARG A 165 -42.03 8.89 -46.10
N ILE A 166 -41.41 10.01 -45.74
CA ILE A 166 -41.91 11.35 -46.09
C ILE A 166 -41.72 11.66 -47.59
N GLY A 167 -40.62 11.20 -48.19
CA GLY A 167 -40.32 11.40 -49.61
C GLY A 167 -41.29 10.69 -50.58
N MET A 168 -41.87 9.54 -50.17
CA MET A 168 -42.81 8.80 -51.02
C MET A 168 -44.22 9.44 -51.11
N VAL A 169 -44.68 10.14 -50.07
CA VAL A 169 -46.04 10.73 -50.01
C VAL A 169 -46.24 11.87 -51.02
N ARG A 170 -45.18 12.58 -51.41
CA ARG A 170 -45.28 13.75 -52.31
C ARG A 170 -45.31 13.41 -53.81
N SER A 171 -44.92 12.20 -54.22
CA SER A 171 -44.97 11.80 -55.64
C SER A 171 -46.37 11.31 -56.09
N SER A 172 -47.16 10.79 -55.14
CA SER A 172 -48.50 10.24 -55.38
C SER A 172 -49.61 11.29 -55.53
N GLY A 173 -49.32 12.58 -55.32
CA GLY A 173 -50.30 13.68 -55.36
C GLY A 173 -50.25 14.57 -56.61
N ARG A 174 -49.53 14.18 -57.66
CA ARG A 174 -49.44 14.93 -58.92
C ARG A 174 -49.91 14.07 -60.10
N ARG A 175 -51.23 13.92 -60.23
CA ARG A 175 -51.92 13.57 -61.47
C ARG A 175 -53.10 14.51 -61.62
#